data_AF-A0A4U5Q470-F1
#
_entry.id   AF-A0A4U5Q470-F1
#
_cell.length_a   1.000
_cell.length_b   1.000
_cell.length_c   1.000
_cell.angle_alpha   90.00
_cell.angle_beta   90.00
_cell.angle_gamma   90.00
#
_symmetry.space_group_name_H-M   'P 1'
#
loop_
_entity.id
_entity.type
_entity.pdbx_description
1 polymer ?
#
loop_
_entity_poly.entity_id
_entity_poly.type
_entity_poly.pdbx_seq_one_letter_code
_entity_poly.pdbx_strand_id
1 'polypeptide(L)'
;MVVLRNYDTDPLPATFYGFKKLRSLIVDNQYFSSMNVALSKLIANLSCLRTLRLSRCGIEEVPSNIGKLIHLRHVDLSWNEIRELPEEMCGLYNMLTLDVSSCDKLERLPDNIGRLVKLRHLSVFNFQFVKMRGVEGLSSLRELDMFHVSGSGEESNIGDLRNLNHLQGYLRIRWLGDVKDPDEVKKAELHNKKHLTCLELWFDSRTDRRIICDDKVLEALEPPPNI
;
A
#
# COMPACT_ATOMS: atom_id res chain seq x y z
N MET A 1 -1.90 19.11 16.78
CA MET A 1 -2.64 18.48 15.68
C MET A 1 -3.34 19.58 14.91
N VAL A 2 -3.41 19.50 13.60
CA VAL A 2 -4.18 20.43 12.76
C VAL A 2 -5.04 19.58 11.82
N VAL A 3 -6.31 19.95 11.72
CA VAL A 3 -7.29 19.35 10.82
C VAL A 3 -7.83 20.45 9.94
N LEU A 4 -7.70 20.30 8.63
CA LEU A 4 -8.28 21.17 7.62
C LEU A 4 -9.46 20.43 7.01
N ARG A 5 -10.65 21.04 7.03
CA ARG A 5 -11.85 20.47 6.43
C ARG A 5 -12.33 21.39 5.33
N ASN A 6 -12.62 20.83 4.15
CA ASN A 6 -13.09 21.60 2.98
C ASN A 6 -12.20 22.81 2.66
N TYR A 7 -10.89 22.59 2.71
CA TYR A 7 -9.91 23.62 2.45
C TYR A 7 -9.55 23.59 0.96
N ASP A 8 -10.00 24.61 0.25
CA ASP A 8 -10.01 24.65 -1.22
C ASP A 8 -8.84 25.46 -1.82
N THR A 9 -7.99 26.08 -0.99
CA THR A 9 -6.95 27.01 -1.45
C THR A 9 -5.56 26.37 -1.50
N ASP A 10 -5.11 25.92 -2.68
CA ASP A 10 -3.70 25.61 -2.96
C ASP A 10 -2.96 26.89 -3.41
N PRO A 11 -1.82 27.27 -2.81
CA PRO A 11 -1.10 26.61 -1.72
C PRO A 11 -1.59 26.95 -0.31
N LEU A 12 -1.25 26.08 0.64
CA LEU A 12 -1.40 26.38 2.07
C LEU A 12 -0.69 27.70 2.43
N PRO A 13 -1.25 28.50 3.37
CA PRO A 13 -0.72 29.81 3.68
C PRO A 13 0.71 29.70 4.25
N ALA A 14 1.55 30.69 3.99
CA ALA A 14 2.96 30.65 4.39
C ALA A 14 3.16 30.44 5.91
N THR A 15 2.21 30.94 6.72
CA THR A 15 2.17 30.77 8.17
C THR A 15 2.13 29.29 8.58
N PHE A 16 1.55 28.42 7.76
CA PHE A 16 1.41 26.99 8.04
C PHE A 16 2.76 26.27 8.09
N TYR A 17 3.73 26.72 7.29
CA TYR A 17 5.09 26.18 7.29
C TYR A 17 5.88 26.54 8.57
N GLY A 18 5.35 27.45 9.40
CA GLY A 18 5.89 27.82 10.70
C GLY A 18 5.59 26.81 11.83
N PHE A 19 4.70 25.84 11.62
CA PHE A 19 4.31 24.87 12.65
C PHE A 19 5.35 23.74 12.84
N LYS A 20 6.60 24.07 13.17
CA LYS A 20 7.72 23.12 13.27
C LYS A 20 7.52 21.98 14.27
N LYS A 21 6.64 22.16 15.27
CA LYS A 21 6.30 21.15 16.29
C LYS A 21 5.05 20.33 15.95
N LEU A 22 4.46 20.53 14.76
CA LEU A 22 3.24 19.82 14.37
C LEU A 22 3.50 18.32 14.26
N ARG A 23 2.63 17.53 14.90
CA ARG A 23 2.72 16.06 14.93
C ARG A 23 1.68 15.36 14.08
N SER A 24 0.58 16.03 13.76
CA SER A 24 -0.52 15.45 13.01
C SER A 24 -1.12 16.51 12.12
N LEU A 25 -1.11 16.24 10.82
CA LEU A 25 -1.80 17.01 9.79
C LEU A 25 -2.83 16.11 9.14
N ILE A 26 -4.08 16.57 9.14
CA ILE A 26 -5.19 15.90 8.47
C ILE A 26 -5.82 16.93 7.55
N VAL A 27 -5.93 16.60 6.27
CA VAL A 27 -6.70 17.36 5.29
C VAL A 27 -7.83 16.45 4.83
N ASP A 28 -9.06 16.90 5.06
CA ASP A 28 -10.29 16.19 4.78
C ASP A 28 -11.14 17.05 3.85
N ASN A 29 -11.03 16.78 2.55
CA ASN A 29 -11.73 17.53 1.53
C ASN A 29 -12.90 16.70 0.99
N GLN A 30 -14.09 17.31 0.95
CA GLN A 30 -15.28 16.75 0.32
C GLN A 30 -15.21 16.85 -1.22
N TYR A 31 -14.28 17.65 -1.75
CA TYR A 31 -14.10 17.92 -3.17
C TYR A 31 -12.64 17.75 -3.57
N PHE A 32 -12.39 17.35 -4.82
CA PHE A 32 -11.04 17.13 -5.33
C PHE A 32 -10.29 18.47 -5.46
N SER A 33 -9.28 18.69 -4.63
CA SER A 33 -8.38 19.84 -4.70
C SER A 33 -6.97 19.36 -5.06
N SER A 34 -6.24 19.99 -5.97
CA SER A 34 -4.84 19.61 -6.24
C SER A 34 -3.91 20.15 -5.15
N MET A 35 -3.14 19.29 -4.48
CA MET A 35 -2.18 19.68 -3.43
C MET A 35 -0.70 19.39 -3.75
N ASN A 36 -0.36 19.12 -5.00
CA ASN A 36 1.01 18.71 -5.38
C ASN A 36 2.08 19.75 -4.98
N VAL A 37 1.84 21.04 -5.22
CA VAL A 37 2.78 22.12 -4.88
C VAL A 37 2.89 22.31 -3.37
N ALA A 38 1.76 22.25 -2.64
CA ALA A 38 1.75 22.35 -1.19
C ALA A 38 2.46 21.19 -0.51
N LEU A 39 2.32 19.95 -1.01
CA LEU A 39 2.89 18.74 -0.39
C LEU A 39 4.42 18.84 -0.25
N SER A 40 5.11 19.24 -1.31
CA SER A 40 6.58 19.42 -1.29
C SER A 40 7.03 20.41 -0.23
N LYS A 41 6.31 21.54 -0.08
CA LYS A 41 6.61 22.57 0.92
C LYS A 41 6.27 22.12 2.34
N LEU A 42 5.18 21.37 2.52
CA LEU A 42 4.80 20.80 3.81
C LEU A 42 5.88 19.86 4.34
N ILE A 43 6.31 18.92 3.50
CA ILE A 43 7.31 17.92 3.85
C ILE A 43 8.66 18.58 4.22
N ALA A 44 9.05 19.63 3.51
CA ALA A 44 10.28 20.37 3.81
C ALA A 44 10.26 21.07 5.18
N ASN A 45 9.07 21.37 5.72
CA ASN A 45 8.95 22.24 6.88
C ASN A 45 8.45 21.54 8.15
N LEU A 46 7.76 20.42 8.04
CA LEU A 46 7.04 19.78 9.15
C LEU A 46 7.72 18.48 9.63
N SER A 47 9.01 18.55 9.98
CA SER A 47 9.85 17.40 10.32
C SER A 47 9.40 16.57 11.54
N CYS A 48 8.56 17.14 12.42
CA CYS A 48 8.04 16.46 13.61
C CYS A 48 6.75 15.63 13.37
N LEU A 49 6.28 15.55 12.12
CA LEU A 49 5.05 14.83 11.79
C LEU A 49 5.15 13.33 12.13
N ARG A 50 4.06 12.83 12.71
CA ARG A 50 3.81 11.43 13.03
C ARG A 50 2.60 10.89 12.28
N THR A 51 1.65 11.75 11.95
CA THR A 51 0.45 11.43 11.19
C THR A 51 0.29 12.41 10.04
N LEU A 52 0.14 11.90 8.83
CA LEU A 52 -0.18 12.65 7.63
C LEU A 52 -1.36 11.98 6.95
N ARG A 53 -2.53 12.63 6.94
CA ARG A 53 -3.70 12.17 6.21
C ARG A 53 -4.07 13.20 5.15
N LEU A 54 -3.95 12.79 3.89
CA LEU A 54 -4.20 13.61 2.70
C LEU A 54 -5.06 12.82 1.70
N SER A 55 -6.07 12.12 2.21
CA SER A 55 -7.05 11.44 1.36
C SER A 55 -7.80 12.46 0.50
N ARG A 56 -8.10 12.13 -0.76
CA ARG A 56 -8.86 13.00 -1.70
C ARG A 56 -8.24 14.39 -1.90
N CYS A 57 -6.92 14.48 -1.93
CA CYS A 57 -6.17 15.74 -2.05
C CYS A 57 -5.55 15.94 -3.45
N GLY A 58 -6.05 15.24 -4.46
CA GLY A 58 -5.62 15.38 -5.85
C GLY A 58 -4.10 15.30 -6.06
N ILE A 59 -3.44 14.49 -5.24
CA ILE A 59 -1.99 14.29 -5.32
C ILE A 59 -1.72 13.36 -6.51
N GLU A 60 -0.85 13.80 -7.41
CA GLU A 60 -0.39 13.03 -8.57
C GLU A 60 1.00 12.44 -8.30
N GLU A 61 1.82 13.16 -7.54
CA GLU A 61 3.18 12.76 -7.21
C GLU A 61 3.50 12.99 -5.74
N VAL A 62 4.06 11.98 -5.09
CA VAL A 62 4.61 12.11 -3.74
C VAL A 62 6.10 12.45 -3.87
N PRO A 63 6.56 13.61 -3.38
CA PRO A 63 7.93 14.03 -3.57
C PRO A 63 8.90 13.16 -2.75
N SER A 64 10.07 12.87 -3.32
CA SER A 64 11.11 12.02 -2.70
C SER A 64 11.58 12.51 -1.34
N ASN A 65 11.45 13.81 -1.05
CA ASN A 65 11.78 14.36 0.26
C ASN A 65 10.85 13.87 1.39
N ILE A 66 9.77 13.11 1.10
CA ILE A 66 8.91 12.45 2.10
C ILE A 66 9.75 11.59 3.07
N GLY A 67 10.83 10.97 2.58
CA GLY A 67 11.75 10.18 3.39
C GLY A 67 12.42 10.95 4.54
N LYS A 68 12.39 12.30 4.52
CA LYS A 68 12.90 13.15 5.61
C LYS A 68 11.99 13.18 6.83
N LEU A 69 10.73 12.77 6.70
CA LEU A 69 9.76 12.76 7.80
C LEU A 69 9.88 11.48 8.65
N ILE A 70 11.07 11.21 9.17
CA ILE A 70 11.46 9.97 9.86
C ILE A 70 10.60 9.60 11.09
N HIS A 71 9.79 10.53 11.58
CA HIS A 71 8.88 10.33 12.71
C HIS A 71 7.48 9.86 12.29
N LEU A 72 7.19 9.79 10.98
CA LEU A 72 5.90 9.30 10.48
C LEU A 72 5.63 7.88 10.95
N ARG A 73 4.37 7.68 11.33
CA ARG A 73 3.79 6.42 11.80
C ARG A 73 2.54 6.07 11.01
N HIS A 74 1.76 7.06 10.61
CA HIS A 74 0.51 6.86 9.88
C HIS A 74 0.49 7.78 8.67
N VAL A 75 0.41 7.19 7.49
CA VAL A 75 0.30 7.88 6.21
C VAL A 75 -0.95 7.38 5.51
N ASP A 76 -1.83 8.31 5.18
CA ASP A 76 -3.02 8.06 4.37
C ASP A 76 -2.98 8.99 3.17
N LEU A 77 -2.85 8.39 2.00
CA LEU A 77 -2.83 9.01 0.68
C LEU A 77 -3.91 8.39 -0.20
N SER A 78 -4.93 7.75 0.39
CA SER A 78 -6.01 7.11 -0.35
C SER A 78 -6.77 8.11 -1.23
N TRP A 79 -7.45 7.61 -2.27
CA TRP A 79 -8.28 8.43 -3.16
C TRP A 79 -7.52 9.60 -3.82
N ASN A 80 -6.27 9.37 -4.22
CA ASN A 80 -5.47 10.32 -4.97
C ASN A 80 -5.14 9.79 -6.37
N GLU A 81 -4.49 10.58 -7.20
CA GLU A 81 -4.14 10.26 -8.59
C GLU A 81 -2.67 9.78 -8.70
N ILE A 82 -2.14 9.22 -7.63
CA ILE A 82 -0.73 8.84 -7.49
C ILE A 82 -0.41 7.71 -8.48
N ARG A 83 0.62 7.90 -9.30
CA ARG A 83 1.13 6.84 -10.19
C ARG A 83 2.13 5.91 -9.52
N GLU A 84 3.03 6.49 -8.73
CA GLU A 84 4.12 5.77 -8.07
C GLU A 84 4.43 6.40 -6.70
N LEU A 85 4.92 5.58 -5.78
CA LEU A 85 5.44 6.04 -4.49
C LEU A 85 6.97 6.10 -4.56
N PRO A 86 7.62 7.13 -3.99
CA PRO A 86 9.07 7.27 -4.04
C PRO A 86 9.78 6.21 -3.19
N GLU A 87 10.92 5.71 -3.66
CA GLU A 87 11.78 4.75 -2.92
C GLU A 87 12.24 5.30 -1.56
N GLU A 88 12.41 6.62 -1.43
CA GLU A 88 12.78 7.27 -0.18
C GLU A 88 11.75 7.06 0.93
N MET A 89 10.49 6.74 0.58
CA MET A 89 9.46 6.39 1.56
C MET A 89 9.83 5.12 2.35
N CYS A 90 10.62 4.22 1.76
CA CYS A 90 11.17 3.02 2.42
C CYS A 90 12.18 3.35 3.53
N GLY A 91 12.61 4.62 3.63
CA GLY A 91 13.39 5.15 4.76
C GLY A 91 12.58 5.44 6.03
N LEU A 92 11.24 5.37 5.96
CA LEU A 92 10.34 5.69 7.07
C LEU A 92 10.14 4.50 8.02
N TYR A 93 11.22 4.01 8.63
CA TYR A 93 11.27 2.80 9.48
C TYR A 93 10.35 2.80 10.72
N ASN A 94 9.70 3.92 11.05
CA ASN A 94 8.72 4.04 12.13
C ASN A 94 7.26 3.90 11.67
N MET A 95 7.02 3.75 10.36
CA MET A 95 5.69 3.63 9.78
C MET A 95 4.97 2.37 10.30
N LEU A 96 3.71 2.55 10.68
CA LEU A 96 2.80 1.51 11.19
C LEU A 96 1.61 1.29 10.25
N THR A 97 1.19 2.35 9.54
CA THR A 97 0.06 2.34 8.61
C THR A 97 0.44 3.11 7.36
N LEU A 98 0.20 2.48 6.20
CA LEU A 98 0.21 3.10 4.89
C LEU A 98 -1.10 2.77 4.18
N ASP A 99 -1.83 3.80 3.76
CA ASP A 99 -3.04 3.65 2.95
C ASP A 99 -2.86 4.40 1.62
N VAL A 100 -2.91 3.64 0.54
CA VAL A 100 -2.88 4.11 -0.86
C VAL A 100 -4.02 3.46 -1.66
N SER A 101 -5.09 3.06 -0.96
CA SER A 101 -6.29 2.51 -1.59
C SER A 101 -7.00 3.55 -2.45
N SER A 102 -7.72 3.08 -3.48
CA SER A 102 -8.46 3.93 -4.42
C SER A 102 -7.58 4.99 -5.11
N CYS A 103 -6.30 4.68 -5.27
CA CYS A 103 -5.39 5.39 -6.15
C CYS A 103 -5.37 4.67 -7.49
N ASP A 104 -6.40 4.89 -8.31
CA ASP A 104 -6.66 4.08 -9.51
C ASP A 104 -5.55 4.16 -10.58
N LYS A 105 -4.64 5.14 -10.47
CA LYS A 105 -3.46 5.29 -11.34
C LYS A 105 -2.19 4.64 -10.78
N LEU A 106 -2.23 4.08 -9.58
CA LEU A 106 -1.05 3.51 -8.93
C LEU A 106 -0.61 2.25 -9.70
N GLU A 107 0.58 2.28 -10.26
CA GLU A 107 1.12 1.15 -11.05
C GLU A 107 2.00 0.23 -10.21
N ARG A 108 2.66 0.79 -9.18
CA ARG A 108 3.60 0.06 -8.33
C ARG A 108 3.81 0.67 -6.95
N LEU A 109 4.03 -0.20 -5.97
CA LEU A 109 4.71 0.11 -4.73
C LEU A 109 6.22 0.25 -4.98
N PRO A 110 6.98 0.90 -4.09
CA PRO A 110 8.44 0.92 -4.19
C PRO A 110 9.01 -0.50 -4.00
N ASP A 111 10.06 -0.83 -4.75
CA ASP A 111 10.70 -2.15 -4.74
C ASP A 111 11.26 -2.53 -3.36
N ASN A 112 11.63 -1.52 -2.56
CA ASN A 112 12.17 -1.72 -1.21
C ASN A 112 11.12 -1.58 -0.09
N ILE A 113 9.82 -1.72 -0.37
CA ILE A 113 8.76 -1.54 0.63
C ILE A 113 8.97 -2.43 1.87
N GLY A 114 9.57 -3.61 1.70
CA GLY A 114 9.96 -4.52 2.77
C GLY A 114 10.88 -3.92 3.84
N ARG A 115 11.53 -2.78 3.60
CA ARG A 115 12.31 -2.04 4.61
C ARG A 115 11.43 -1.42 5.70
N LEU A 116 10.12 -1.29 5.48
CA LEU A 116 9.17 -0.81 6.47
C LEU A 116 8.84 -1.91 7.50
N VAL A 117 9.85 -2.40 8.21
CA VAL A 117 9.77 -3.57 9.11
C VAL A 117 8.80 -3.41 10.29
N LYS A 118 8.32 -2.19 10.57
CA LYS A 118 7.30 -1.90 11.61
C LYS A 118 5.89 -1.75 11.05
N LEU A 119 5.72 -1.78 9.72
CA LEU A 119 4.43 -1.61 9.07
C LEU A 119 3.51 -2.76 9.51
N ARG A 120 2.31 -2.40 9.96
CA ARG A 120 1.29 -3.34 10.44
C ARG A 120 0.07 -3.38 9.54
N HIS A 121 -0.24 -2.25 8.90
CA HIS A 121 -1.41 -2.12 8.04
C HIS A 121 -0.97 -1.51 6.71
N LEU A 122 -1.17 -2.25 5.64
CA LEU A 122 -0.98 -1.81 4.27
C LEU A 122 -2.31 -1.95 3.54
N SER A 123 -2.84 -0.82 3.10
CA SER A 123 -4.07 -0.76 2.30
C SER A 123 -3.71 -0.33 0.89
N VAL A 124 -3.94 -1.23 -0.07
CA VAL A 124 -3.62 -1.07 -1.50
C VAL A 124 -4.81 -1.45 -2.38
N PHE A 125 -6.01 -1.57 -1.79
CA PHE A 125 -7.24 -1.88 -2.52
C PHE A 125 -7.41 -0.96 -3.73
N ASN A 126 -7.30 -1.53 -4.93
CA ASN A 126 -7.49 -0.85 -6.20
C ASN A 126 -8.14 -1.83 -7.20
N PHE A 127 -8.84 -1.29 -8.18
CA PHE A 127 -9.40 -2.12 -9.25
C PHE A 127 -8.38 -2.43 -10.34
N GLN A 128 -7.35 -1.57 -10.49
CA GLN A 128 -6.22 -1.76 -11.40
C GLN A 128 -5.11 -2.58 -10.75
N PHE A 129 -4.32 -3.25 -11.57
CA PHE A 129 -3.17 -3.99 -11.12
C PHE A 129 -2.06 -3.08 -10.59
N VAL A 130 -1.44 -3.50 -9.49
CA VAL A 130 -0.36 -2.78 -8.78
C VAL A 130 0.77 -3.77 -8.57
N LYS A 131 1.98 -3.42 -8.99
CA LYS A 131 3.19 -4.20 -8.66
C LYS A 131 3.56 -3.97 -7.20
N MET A 132 3.87 -5.04 -6.48
CA MET A 132 4.09 -5.05 -5.04
C MET A 132 5.38 -5.81 -4.67
N ARG A 133 6.44 -5.55 -5.43
CA ARG A 133 7.76 -6.13 -5.15
C ARG A 133 8.24 -5.76 -3.75
N GLY A 134 8.87 -6.71 -3.04
CA GLY A 134 9.45 -6.48 -1.71
C GLY A 134 8.46 -6.63 -0.54
N VAL A 135 7.19 -6.97 -0.80
CA VAL A 135 6.17 -7.20 0.24
C VAL A 135 6.54 -8.36 1.17
N GLU A 136 7.31 -9.35 0.70
CA GLU A 136 7.83 -10.47 1.50
C GLU A 136 8.72 -10.02 2.67
N GLY A 137 9.26 -8.80 2.62
CA GLY A 137 10.06 -8.19 3.68
C GLY A 137 9.25 -7.55 4.82
N LEU A 138 7.92 -7.38 4.66
CA LEU A 138 7.04 -6.74 5.63
C LEU A 138 6.71 -7.67 6.83
N SER A 139 7.74 -8.10 7.55
CA SER A 139 7.68 -9.11 8.63
C SER A 139 6.73 -8.80 9.80
N SER A 140 6.37 -7.53 10.03
CA SER A 140 5.40 -7.13 11.07
C SER A 140 3.97 -6.92 10.56
N LEU A 141 3.72 -7.17 9.27
CA LEU A 141 2.44 -6.87 8.64
C LEU A 141 1.33 -7.76 9.23
N ARG A 142 0.22 -7.12 9.57
CA ARG A 142 -0.95 -7.77 10.15
C ARG A 142 -2.14 -7.68 9.21
N GLU A 143 -2.31 -6.56 8.54
CA GLU A 143 -3.42 -6.35 7.63
C GLU A 143 -2.89 -5.93 6.27
N LEU A 144 -3.30 -6.71 5.27
CA LEU A 144 -3.12 -6.47 3.85
C LEU A 144 -4.47 -6.77 3.18
N ASP A 145 -5.14 -5.73 2.71
CA ASP A 145 -6.48 -5.83 2.14
C ASP A 145 -6.51 -6.54 0.78
N MET A 146 -5.44 -6.40 0.00
CA MET A 146 -5.34 -6.89 -1.36
C MET A 146 -3.90 -7.26 -1.73
N PHE A 147 -3.74 -8.41 -2.39
CA PHE A 147 -2.49 -8.85 -3.00
C PHE A 147 -2.72 -9.14 -4.49
N HIS A 148 -1.99 -8.47 -5.37
CA HIS A 148 -1.97 -8.68 -6.81
C HIS A 148 -0.87 -9.67 -7.24
N VAL A 149 -1.26 -10.69 -8.01
CA VAL A 149 -0.33 -11.66 -8.59
C VAL A 149 0.04 -11.26 -10.02
N SER A 150 1.32 -11.17 -10.34
CA SER A 150 1.78 -10.67 -11.65
C SER A 150 2.04 -11.75 -12.70
N GLY A 151 2.14 -13.02 -12.31
CA GLY A 151 2.53 -14.13 -13.19
C GLY A 151 3.97 -14.09 -13.70
N SER A 152 4.60 -12.92 -13.81
CA SER A 152 6.05 -12.75 -13.99
C SER A 152 6.72 -12.72 -12.62
N GLY A 153 7.65 -13.63 -12.34
CA GLY A 153 8.38 -13.67 -11.06
C GLY A 153 9.23 -12.43 -10.75
N GLU A 154 9.18 -11.38 -11.57
CA GLU A 154 9.89 -10.12 -11.41
C GLU A 154 9.07 -9.01 -10.72
N GLU A 155 7.74 -9.14 -10.66
CA GLU A 155 6.86 -8.11 -10.08
C GLU A 155 6.30 -8.55 -8.72
N SER A 156 5.31 -9.45 -8.68
CA SER A 156 4.66 -9.88 -7.43
C SER A 156 4.19 -11.31 -7.57
N ASN A 157 4.99 -12.23 -7.04
CA ASN A 157 4.63 -13.62 -7.05
C ASN A 157 3.77 -13.95 -5.84
N ILE A 158 2.80 -14.86 -5.97
CA ILE A 158 1.99 -15.29 -4.84
C ILE A 158 2.86 -15.86 -3.70
N GLY A 159 4.01 -16.46 -4.03
CA GLY A 159 5.01 -16.92 -3.08
C GLY A 159 5.65 -15.82 -2.22
N ASP A 160 5.47 -14.54 -2.54
CA ASP A 160 5.96 -13.41 -1.72
C ASP A 160 5.17 -13.28 -0.41
N LEU A 161 4.01 -13.93 -0.32
CA LEU A 161 3.22 -14.01 0.92
C LEU A 161 3.84 -14.93 1.99
N ARG A 162 4.88 -15.71 1.68
CA ARG A 162 5.43 -16.78 2.53
C ARG A 162 5.72 -16.38 3.99
N ASN A 163 6.26 -15.17 4.19
CA ASN A 163 6.71 -14.71 5.51
C ASN A 163 5.63 -13.94 6.28
N LEU A 164 4.46 -13.70 5.67
CA LEU A 164 3.42 -12.85 6.22
C LEU A 164 2.44 -13.64 7.11
N ASN A 165 2.99 -14.41 8.05
CA ASN A 165 2.22 -15.34 8.90
C ASN A 165 1.40 -14.64 10.00
N HIS A 166 1.66 -13.35 10.23
CA HIS A 166 0.89 -12.51 11.14
C HIS A 166 -0.34 -11.86 10.48
N LEU A 167 -0.57 -12.11 9.18
CA LEU A 167 -1.76 -11.62 8.49
C LEU A 167 -3.02 -12.13 9.18
N GLN A 168 -3.94 -11.20 9.42
CA GLN A 168 -5.17 -11.42 10.16
C GLN A 168 -6.37 -10.77 9.46
N GLY A 169 -7.55 -11.27 9.79
CA GLY A 169 -8.80 -10.73 9.26
C GLY A 169 -9.01 -11.11 7.80
N TYR A 170 -9.00 -10.12 6.92
CA TYR A 170 -9.43 -10.26 5.53
C TYR A 170 -8.24 -10.07 4.57
N LEU A 171 -8.10 -10.98 3.60
CA LEU A 171 -7.15 -10.86 2.49
C LEU A 171 -7.84 -11.16 1.15
N ARG A 172 -7.73 -10.25 0.19
CA ARG A 172 -8.09 -10.52 -1.20
C ARG A 172 -6.85 -10.83 -2.02
N ILE A 173 -6.85 -11.92 -2.79
CA ILE A 173 -5.80 -12.21 -3.77
C ILE A 173 -6.43 -12.10 -5.16
N ARG A 174 -5.96 -11.17 -5.99
CA ARG A 174 -6.42 -11.01 -7.38
C ARG A 174 -5.36 -11.41 -8.38
N TRP A 175 -5.83 -11.59 -9.61
CA TRP A 175 -5.02 -11.95 -10.77
C TRP A 175 -4.46 -13.37 -10.69
N LEU A 176 -5.16 -14.28 -9.99
CA LEU A 176 -4.75 -15.68 -9.90
C LEU A 176 -4.75 -16.38 -11.27
N GLY A 177 -5.48 -15.86 -12.25
CA GLY A 177 -5.45 -16.35 -13.63
C GLY A 177 -4.11 -16.12 -14.34
N ASP A 178 -3.27 -15.21 -13.83
CA ASP A 178 -1.93 -14.95 -14.36
C ASP A 178 -0.85 -15.87 -13.76
N VAL A 179 -1.16 -16.72 -12.78
CA VAL A 179 -0.20 -17.66 -12.17
C VAL A 179 0.41 -18.56 -13.25
N LYS A 180 1.75 -18.65 -13.27
CA LYS A 180 2.52 -19.45 -14.25
C LYS A 180 3.18 -20.70 -13.68
N ASP A 181 3.27 -20.80 -12.36
CA ASP A 181 3.87 -21.94 -11.65
C ASP A 181 3.03 -22.27 -10.41
N PRO A 182 2.40 -23.45 -10.32
CA PRO A 182 1.65 -23.85 -9.13
C PRO A 182 2.53 -24.01 -7.89
N ASP A 183 3.84 -24.27 -8.05
CA ASP A 183 4.72 -24.41 -6.89
C ASP A 183 4.95 -23.07 -6.18
N GLU A 184 4.76 -21.94 -6.87
CA GLU A 184 4.75 -20.62 -6.23
C GLU A 184 3.53 -20.41 -5.34
N VAL A 185 2.39 -21.02 -5.69
CA VAL A 185 1.18 -21.00 -4.86
C VAL A 185 1.46 -21.71 -3.54
N LYS A 186 2.11 -22.88 -3.57
CA LYS A 186 2.51 -23.60 -2.35
C LYS A 186 3.49 -22.79 -1.50
N LYS A 187 4.43 -22.07 -2.12
CA LYS A 187 5.37 -21.17 -1.42
C LYS A 187 4.66 -20.06 -0.65
N ALA A 188 3.44 -19.69 -1.02
CA ALA A 188 2.67 -18.69 -0.27
C ALA A 188 2.32 -19.17 1.14
N GLU A 189 2.35 -20.48 1.41
CA GLU A 189 2.09 -21.11 2.70
C GLU A 189 0.83 -20.53 3.39
N LEU A 190 -0.29 -20.48 2.66
CA LEU A 190 -1.51 -19.85 3.17
C LEU A 190 -2.05 -20.57 4.43
N HIS A 191 -1.82 -21.87 4.56
CA HIS A 191 -2.13 -22.67 5.75
C HIS A 191 -1.44 -22.13 7.04
N ASN A 192 -0.32 -21.41 6.92
CA ASN A 192 0.39 -20.81 8.05
C ASN A 192 -0.25 -19.48 8.52
N LYS A 193 -1.14 -18.88 7.74
CA LYS A 193 -1.82 -17.60 8.04
C LYS A 193 -3.06 -17.81 8.91
N LYS A 194 -2.83 -18.39 10.09
CA LYS A 194 -3.86 -18.88 11.02
C LYS A 194 -4.81 -17.78 11.53
N HIS A 195 -4.48 -16.51 11.38
CA HIS A 195 -5.32 -15.42 11.86
C HIS A 195 -6.23 -14.83 10.77
N LEU A 196 -6.11 -15.30 9.52
CA LEU A 196 -7.08 -14.95 8.48
C LEU A 196 -8.44 -15.60 8.78
N THR A 197 -9.48 -14.79 8.68
CA THR A 197 -10.88 -15.18 8.85
C THR A 197 -11.65 -15.12 7.53
N CYS A 198 -11.08 -14.48 6.51
CA CYS A 198 -11.68 -14.41 5.18
C CYS A 198 -10.59 -14.31 4.12
N LEU A 199 -10.72 -15.12 3.08
CA LEU A 199 -9.84 -15.17 1.93
C LEU A 199 -10.70 -15.06 0.67
N GLU A 200 -10.52 -13.99 -0.10
CA GLU A 200 -11.25 -13.76 -1.33
C GLU A 200 -10.31 -13.95 -2.53
N LEU A 201 -10.60 -14.93 -3.37
CA LEU A 201 -9.74 -15.34 -4.49
C LEU A 201 -10.37 -14.91 -5.81
N TRP A 202 -9.63 -14.13 -6.61
CA TRP A 202 -10.07 -13.70 -7.94
C TRP A 202 -9.16 -14.28 -9.02
N PHE A 203 -9.79 -14.99 -9.96
CA PHE A 203 -9.17 -15.61 -11.13
C PHE A 203 -9.30 -14.74 -12.39
N ASP A 204 -9.38 -13.42 -12.18
CA ASP A 204 -9.14 -12.45 -13.24
C ASP A 204 -7.73 -12.63 -13.83
N SER A 205 -7.56 -12.23 -15.09
CA SER A 205 -6.32 -12.37 -15.85
C SER A 205 -6.08 -11.09 -16.63
N ARG A 206 -4.82 -10.66 -16.70
CA ARG A 206 -4.41 -9.52 -17.55
C ARG A 206 -3.98 -9.97 -18.93
N THR A 207 -3.82 -11.29 -19.12
CA THR A 207 -3.43 -11.90 -20.39
C THR A 207 -4.55 -12.76 -20.96
N ASP A 208 -4.67 -12.78 -22.30
CA ASP A 208 -5.71 -13.57 -22.99
C ASP A 208 -5.47 -15.09 -22.93
N ARG A 209 -4.35 -15.54 -22.36
CA ARG A 209 -3.97 -16.95 -22.27
C ARG A 209 -3.74 -17.34 -20.83
N ARG A 210 -4.70 -18.05 -20.25
CA ARG A 210 -4.48 -18.79 -19.02
C ARG A 210 -3.40 -19.84 -19.26
N ILE A 211 -2.29 -19.71 -18.54
CA ILE A 211 -1.15 -20.64 -18.64
C ILE A 211 -1.43 -21.90 -17.81
N ILE A 212 -2.17 -21.74 -16.70
CA ILE A 212 -2.55 -22.81 -15.78
C ILE A 212 -4.07 -22.78 -15.60
N CYS A 213 -4.68 -23.96 -15.43
CA CYS A 213 -6.08 -24.09 -15.10
C CYS A 213 -6.33 -23.75 -13.62
N ASP A 214 -7.37 -22.98 -13.34
CA ASP A 214 -7.76 -22.52 -12.00
C ASP A 214 -7.77 -23.66 -10.96
N ASP A 215 -8.18 -24.87 -11.34
CA ASP A 215 -8.20 -26.06 -10.48
C ASP A 215 -6.81 -26.38 -9.90
N LYS A 216 -5.74 -26.29 -10.70
CA LYS A 216 -4.37 -26.54 -10.23
C LYS A 216 -3.89 -25.48 -9.24
N VAL A 217 -4.34 -24.24 -9.41
CA VAL A 217 -4.04 -23.14 -8.48
C VAL A 217 -4.78 -23.37 -7.17
N LEU A 218 -6.07 -23.78 -7.23
CA LEU A 218 -6.88 -24.12 -6.06
C LEU A 218 -6.33 -25.32 -5.29
N GLU A 219 -5.91 -26.38 -5.99
CA GLU A 219 -5.29 -27.58 -5.38
C GLU A 219 -3.99 -27.24 -4.63
N ALA A 220 -3.22 -26.26 -5.14
CA ALA A 220 -1.95 -25.83 -4.54
C ALA A 220 -2.11 -24.78 -3.42
N LEU A 221 -3.32 -24.24 -3.23
CA LEU A 221 -3.57 -23.04 -2.42
C LEU A 221 -3.42 -23.28 -0.92
N GLU A 222 -3.76 -24.48 -0.46
CA GLU A 222 -3.69 -24.91 0.95
C GLU A 222 -4.20 -23.82 1.92
N PRO A 223 -5.54 -23.56 1.95
CA PRO A 223 -6.08 -22.40 2.64
C PRO A 223 -5.82 -22.42 4.16
N PRO A 224 -5.92 -21.26 4.83
CA PRO A 224 -5.85 -21.19 6.28
C PRO A 224 -6.87 -22.14 6.94
N PRO A 225 -6.54 -22.80 8.06
CA PRO A 225 -7.41 -23.80 8.69
C PRO A 225 -8.71 -23.25 9.28
N ASN A 226 -8.85 -21.92 9.36
CA ASN A 226 -9.99 -21.23 9.96
C ASN A 226 -10.99 -20.69 8.90
N ILE A 227 -10.86 -21.12 7.64
CA ILE A 227 -11.70 -20.73 6.50
C ILE A 227 -12.34 -21.96 5.88
#